data_AF-A0A448MPU3-F1
#
_entry.id   AF-A0A448MPU3-F1
#
_cell.length_a   1.000
_cell.length_b   1.000
_cell.length_c   1.000
_cell.angle_alpha   90.00
_cell.angle_beta   90.00
_cell.angle_gamma   90.00
#
_symmetry.space_group_name_H-M   'P 1'
#
loop_
_entity.id
_entity.type
_entity.pdbx_description
1 polymer ?
#
loop_
_entity_poly.entity_id
_entity_poly.type
_entity_poly.pdbx_seq_one_letter_code
_entity_poly.pdbx_strand_id
1 'polypeptide(L)' 'MGWTMPIQRASFRGVRFDVLSVDDDFYRSTIEHAYPFVNGADVEDLGLNPLTVRMQAIFMGKAITRILNVF' A
#
# COMPACT_ATOMS: atom_id res chain seq x y z
N MET A 1 24.64 -19.20 -6.84
CA MET A 1 23.68 -19.51 -5.76
C MET A 1 22.52 -18.52 -5.89
N GLY A 2 21.38 -18.97 -6.41
CA GLY A 2 20.24 -18.09 -6.73
C GLY A 2 19.30 -17.97 -5.54
N TRP A 3 18.95 -16.74 -5.17
CA TRP A 3 17.97 -16.47 -4.12
C TRP A 3 16.58 -16.75 -4.70
N THR A 4 15.89 -17.78 -4.21
CA THR A 4 14.45 -17.96 -4.48
C THR A 4 13.69 -17.03 -3.55
N MET A 5 13.22 -15.90 -4.06
CA MET A 5 12.23 -15.09 -3.35
C MET A 5 10.94 -15.91 -3.25
N PRO A 6 10.30 -16.03 -2.08
CA PRO A 6 9.02 -16.71 -1.97
C PRO A 6 7.96 -15.88 -2.73
N ILE A 7 7.59 -16.34 -3.93
CA ILE A 7 6.50 -15.75 -4.70
C ILE A 7 5.16 -16.01 -3.98
N GLN A 8 4.45 -14.94 -3.60
CA GLN A 8 3.13 -15.08 -2.99
C GLN A 8 2.06 -15.20 -4.07
N ARG A 9 1.19 -16.21 -3.97
CA ARG A 9 0.10 -16.43 -4.93
C ARG A 9 -1.17 -15.78 -4.44
N ALA A 10 -1.82 -15.00 -5.29
CA ALA A 10 -3.08 -14.34 -4.97
C ALA A 10 -4.09 -14.45 -6.13
N SER A 11 -5.34 -14.12 -5.83
CA SER A 11 -6.39 -14.04 -6.85
C SER A 11 -7.40 -12.96 -6.56
N PHE A 12 -7.86 -12.28 -7.62
CA PHE A 12 -8.93 -11.29 -7.54
C PHE A 12 -9.98 -11.57 -8.62
N ARG A 13 -11.26 -11.67 -8.22
CA ARG A 13 -12.38 -12.01 -9.12
C ARG A 13 -12.09 -13.23 -10.02
N GLY A 14 -11.40 -14.25 -9.48
CA GLY A 14 -11.07 -15.49 -10.19
C GLY A 14 -9.81 -15.44 -11.06
N VAL A 15 -9.17 -14.28 -11.23
CA VAL A 15 -7.89 -14.15 -11.94
C VAL A 15 -6.75 -14.39 -10.96
N ARG A 16 -5.89 -15.38 -11.24
CA ARG A 16 -4.70 -15.71 -10.43
C ARG A 16 -3.48 -14.90 -10.89
N PHE A 17 -2.65 -14.51 -9.94
CA PHE A 17 -1.39 -13.80 -10.19
C PHE A 17 -0.36 -14.10 -9.09
N ASP A 18 0.91 -13.93 -9.44
CA ASP A 18 2.05 -14.00 -8.52
C ASP A 18 2.44 -12.58 -8.10
N VAL A 19 2.55 -12.33 -6.80
CA VAL A 19 2.94 -11.04 -6.23
C VAL A 19 4.47 -11.00 -6.11
N LEU A 20 5.05 -9.92 -6.64
CA LEU A 20 6.49 -9.65 -6.58
C LEU A 20 6.84 -8.77 -5.38
N SER A 21 6.03 -7.75 -5.12
CA SER A 21 6.22 -6.84 -3.99
C SER A 21 4.89 -6.21 -3.58
N VAL A 22 4.82 -5.85 -2.30
CA VAL A 22 3.75 -5.07 -1.69
C VAL A 22 4.40 -3.93 -0.93
N ASP A 23 3.88 -2.74 -1.12
CA ASP A 23 4.29 -1.52 -0.43
C ASP A 23 3.02 -0.86 0.11
N ASP A 24 2.82 -0.96 1.42
CA ASP A 24 1.69 -0.41 2.15
C ASP A 24 2.15 0.68 3.11
N ASP A 25 1.42 1.79 3.08
CA ASP A 25 1.71 2.94 3.94
C ASP A 25 0.54 3.19 4.89
N PHE A 26 0.86 3.40 6.17
CA PHE A 26 -0.11 3.74 7.21
C PHE A 26 0.16 5.14 7.74
N TYR A 27 -0.82 6.02 7.58
CA TYR A 27 -0.78 7.37 8.10
C TYR A 27 -1.96 7.61 9.03
N ARG A 28 -1.75 8.41 10.07
CA ARG A 28 -2.84 8.94 10.90
C ARG A 28 -3.20 10.33 10.41
N SER A 29 -4.49 10.63 10.43
CA SER A 29 -4.99 11.98 10.27
C SER A 29 -4.90 12.69 11.61
N THR A 30 -4.40 13.91 11.61
CA THR A 30 -4.30 14.72 12.82
C THR A 30 -4.66 16.17 12.51
N ILE A 31 -5.15 16.90 13.51
CA ILE A 31 -5.45 18.32 13.42
C ILE A 31 -4.73 19.07 14.54
N GLU A 32 -4.21 20.25 14.20
CA GLU A 32 -3.50 21.14 15.12
C GLU A 32 -4.40 22.30 15.55
N HIS A 33 -4.55 22.47 16.85
CA HIS A 33 -5.28 23.57 17.47
C HIS A 33 -4.28 24.58 18.05
N ALA A 34 -4.00 25.64 17.28
CA ALA A 34 -3.08 26.70 17.70
C ALA A 34 -3.84 27.91 18.27
N TYR A 35 -3.27 28.54 19.32
CA TYR A 35 -3.81 29.74 19.93
C TYR A 35 -2.86 30.94 19.74
N PRO A 36 -3.39 32.16 19.53
CA PRO A 36 -2.55 33.35 19.40
C PRO A 36 -1.63 33.55 20.60
N PHE A 37 -0.38 33.96 20.34
CA PHE A 37 0.65 34.27 21.34
C PHE A 37 1.10 33.10 22.23
N VAL A 38 0.72 31.88 21.88
CA VAL A 38 1.22 30.65 22.52
C VAL A 38 2.12 29.93 21.53
N ASN A 39 3.32 29.54 21.97
CA ASN A 39 4.21 28.73 21.14
C ASN A 39 3.78 27.27 21.23
N GLY A 40 3.35 26.72 20.09
CA GLY A 40 2.88 25.33 19.98
C GLY A 40 1.40 25.23 19.63
N ALA A 41 0.94 24.01 19.43
CA ALA A 41 -0.45 23.67 19.14
C ALA A 41 -0.80 22.34 19.83
N ASP A 42 -2.04 22.21 20.27
CA ASP A 42 -2.56 20.93 20.74
C ASP A 42 -2.89 20.05 19.54
N VAL A 43 -2.45 18.80 19.57
CA VAL A 43 -2.58 17.86 18.47
C VAL A 43 -3.69 16.86 18.81
N GLU A 44 -4.73 16.80 17.98
CA GLU A 44 -5.81 15.83 18.10
C GLU A 44 -5.70 14.75 17.01
N ASP A 45 -5.86 13.48 17.40
CA ASP A 45 -5.82 12.33 16.50
C ASP A 45 -7.22 12.05 15.94
N LEU A 46 -7.33 12.08 14.62
CA LEU A 46 -8.58 11.83 13.89
C LEU A 46 -8.68 10.38 13.39
N GLY A 47 -7.70 9.54 13.72
CA GLY A 47 -7.68 8.13 13.35
C GLY A 47 -6.85 7.84 12.10
N LEU A 48 -7.04 6.65 11.53
CA LEU A 48 -6.25 6.20 10.38
C LEU A 48 -6.77 6.77 9.07
N ASN A 49 -5.83 7.18 8.22
CA ASN A 49 -6.11 7.48 6.82
C ASN A 49 -6.53 6.20 6.08
N PRO A 50 -7.21 6.34 4.92
CA PRO A 50 -7.44 5.21 4.03
C PRO A 50 -6.13 4.48 3.74
N LEU A 51 -6.16 3.15 3.84
CA LEU A 51 -5.02 2.32 3.52
C LEU A 51 -4.75 2.37 2.01
N THR A 52 -3.56 2.82 1.63
CA THR A 52 -3.08 2.71 0.25
C THR A 52 -2.15 1.51 0.16
N VAL A 53 -2.51 0.53 -0.67
CA VAL A 53 -1.69 -0.66 -0.93
C VAL A 53 -1.23 -0.63 -2.36
N ARG A 54 0.07 -0.51 -2.57
CA ARG A 54 0.69 -0.60 -3.90
C ARG A 54 1.28 -1.99 -4.06
N MET A 55 0.98 -2.64 -5.18
CA MET A 55 1.42 -4.00 -5.45
C MET A 55 2.00 -4.14 -6.85
N GLN A 56 3.08 -4.92 -6.97
CA GLN A 56 3.59 -5.42 -8.24
C GLN A 56 3.24 -6.90 -8.38
N ALA A 57 2.62 -7.27 -9.50
CA ALA A 57 2.20 -8.65 -9.76
C ALA A 57 2.43 -9.06 -11.22
N ILE A 58 2.61 -10.37 -11.41
CA ILE A 58 2.69 -11.01 -12.72
C ILE A 58 1.47 -11.91 -12.93
N PHE A 59 0.84 -11.76 -14.09
CA PHE A 59 -0.25 -12.62 -14.55
C PHE A 59 0.29 -13.65 -15.54
N MET A 60 0.11 -14.94 -15.24
CA MET A 60 0.47 -16.03 -16.14
C MET A 60 -0.74 -16.42 -16.98
N GLY A 61 -0.90 -15.76 -18.14
CA GLY A 61 -1.96 -16.03 -19.13
C GLY A 61 -1.37 -16.40 -20.49
N LYS A 62 -2.23 -16.91 -21.40
CA LYS A 62 -1.82 -17.52 -22.68
C LYS A 62 -1.00 -16.62 -23.63
N ALA A 63 -0.82 -15.32 -23.40
CA ALA A 63 0.04 -14.50 -24.27
C ALA A 63 0.50 -13.11 -23.75
N ILE A 64 0.35 -12.72 -22.48
CA ILE A 64 0.73 -11.35 -22.06
C ILE A 64 1.28 -11.33 -20.62
N THR A 65 2.59 -11.11 -20.49
CA THR A 65 3.20 -10.66 -19.23
C THR A 65 3.07 -9.14 -19.17
N ARG A 66 2.29 -8.61 -18.23
CA ARG A 66 2.13 -7.17 -18.02
C ARG A 66 2.19 -6.86 -16.53
N ILE A 67 3.09 -5.94 -16.16
CA ILE A 67 3.16 -5.38 -14.80
C ILE A 67 1.99 -4.42 -14.65
N LEU A 68 1.15 -4.64 -13.64
CA LEU A 68 0.05 -3.74 -13.29
C LEU A 68 0.37 -3.09 -11.95
N ASN A 69 0.34 -1.75 -11.90
CA ASN A 69 0.28 -1.01 -10.66
C ASN A 69 -1.19 -0.88 -10.27
N VAL A 70 -1.56 -1.44 -9.12
CA VAL A 70 -2.87 -1.22 -8.50
C VAL A 70 -2.70 -0.10 -7.46
N PHE A 71 -3.55 0.92 -7.51
CA PHE A 71 -3.61 2.04 -6.56
C PHE A 71 -4.77 1.85 -5.59
#